data_AF-A0A256HA49-F1
#
_entry.id   AF-A0A256HA49-F1
#
_cell.length_a   1.000
_cell.length_b   1.000
_cell.length_c   1.000
_cell.angle_alpha   90.00
_cell.angle_beta   90.00
_cell.angle_gamma   90.00
#
_symmetry.space_group_name_H-M   'P 1'
#
loop_
_entity.id
_entity.type
_entity.pdbx_description
1 polymer ?
#
loop_
_entity_poly.entity_id
_entity_poly.type
_entity_poly.pdbx_seq_one_letter_code
_entity_poly.pdbx_strand_id
1 'polypeptide(L)' 'MSEEEKGIREGIEESEGDPRLILLLNAVLSGGFAWTVLWGLDRAGMATLTAANVGLLALVIFAATYLVVMR' A
#
# COMPACT_ATOMS: atom_id res chain seq x y z
N MET A 1 26.72 -30.08 -17.10
CA MET A 1 26.10 -29.61 -15.85
C MET A 1 24.70 -29.17 -16.23
N SER A 2 23.66 -29.88 -15.77
CA SER A 2 22.29 -29.41 -15.92
C SER A 2 22.10 -28.26 -14.94
N GLU A 3 21.81 -27.07 -15.46
CA GLU A 3 21.27 -25.98 -14.64
C GLU A 3 19.96 -26.52 -14.04
N GLU A 4 19.95 -26.83 -12.74
CA GLU A 4 18.70 -27.12 -12.04
C GLU A 4 17.83 -25.86 -12.15
N GLU A 5 16.62 -26.03 -12.69
CA GLU A 5 15.69 -24.94 -12.95
C GLU A 5 15.27 -24.33 -11.61
N LYS A 6 15.96 -23.26 -11.18
CA LYS A 6 15.68 -22.55 -9.93
C LYS A 6 14.19 -22.21 -9.85
N GLY A 7 13.52 -22.66 -8.78
CA GLY A 7 12.09 -22.45 -8.61
C GLY A 7 11.74 -20.97 -8.39
N ILE A 8 10.53 -20.56 -8.79
CA ILE A 8 10.06 -19.15 -8.64
C ILE A 8 10.24 -18.63 -7.20
N ARG A 9 10.04 -19.50 -6.20
CA ARG A 9 10.22 -19.16 -4.79
C ARG A 9 11.67 -18.82 -4.45
N GLU A 10 12.62 -19.59 -4.98
CA GLU A 10 14.05 -19.40 -4.76
C GLU A 10 14.54 -18.09 -5.40
N GLY A 11 14.01 -17.76 -6.58
CA GLY A 11 14.27 -16.46 -7.22
C GLY A 11 13.66 -15.25 -6.49
N ILE A 12 12.58 -15.43 -5.72
CA ILE A 12 11.99 -14.36 -4.88
C ILE A 12 12.78 -14.19 -3.58
N GLU A 13 13.22 -15.29 -2.96
CA GLU A 13 14.00 -15.28 -1.72
C GLU A 13 15.43 -14.71 -1.94
N GLU A 14 15.99 -14.87 -3.14
CA GLU A 14 17.28 -14.27 -3.55
C GLU A 14 17.16 -12.78 -3.94
N SER A 15 15.92 -12.27 -4.10
CA SER A 15 15.66 -10.88 -4.48
C SER A 15 15.76 -9.95 -3.27
N GLU A 16 16.82 -9.14 -3.22
CA GLU A 16 16.92 -7.97 -2.34
C GLU A 16 15.82 -6.97 -2.76
N GLY A 17 14.65 -7.05 -2.13
CA GLY A 17 13.46 -6.27 -2.51
C GLY A 17 13.73 -4.76 -2.61
N ASP A 18 13.20 -4.12 -3.65
CA ASP A 18 13.40 -2.69 -3.88
C ASP A 18 12.63 -1.85 -2.83
N PRO A 19 13.31 -1.03 -2.01
CA PRO A 19 12.64 -0.17 -1.02
C PRO A 19 11.65 0.82 -1.65
N ARG A 20 11.83 1.21 -2.91
CA ARG A 20 10.89 2.08 -3.64
C ARG A 20 9.57 1.38 -3.91
N LEU A 21 9.61 0.08 -4.18
CA LEU A 21 8.41 -0.72 -4.41
C LEU A 21 7.57 -0.82 -3.14
N ILE A 22 8.21 -0.96 -1.98
CA ILE A 22 7.51 -0.98 -0.68
C ILE A 22 6.79 0.35 -0.43
N LEU A 23 7.45 1.48 -0.70
CA LEU A 23 6.81 2.80 -0.58
C LEU A 23 5.66 2.98 -1.56
N LEU A 24 5.84 2.56 -2.82
CA LEU A 24 4.80 2.63 -3.84
C LEU A 24 3.58 1.78 -3.44
N LEU A 25 3.82 0.55 -2.99
CA LEU A 25 2.77 -0.35 -2.55
C LEU A 25 2.03 0.21 -1.33
N ASN A 26 2.75 0.80 -0.37
CA ASN A 26 2.11 1.46 0.77
C ASN A 26 1.23 2.63 0.33
N ALA A 27 1.66 3.44 -0.65
CA ALA A 27 0.86 4.54 -1.19
C ALA A 27 -0.40 4.04 -1.89
N VAL A 28 -0.29 2.99 -2.73
CA VAL A 28 -1.43 2.37 -3.42
C VAL A 28 -2.43 1.78 -2.42
N LEU A 29 -1.94 1.01 -1.43
CA LEU A 29 -2.77 0.40 -0.41
C LEU A 29 -3.46 1.45 0.46
N SER A 30 -2.74 2.48 0.89
CA SER A 30 -3.30 3.58 1.68
C SER A 30 -4.36 4.36 0.90
N GLY A 31 -4.12 4.62 -0.39
CA GLY A 31 -5.08 5.26 -1.29
C GLY A 31 -6.34 4.42 -1.49
N GLY A 32 -6.18 3.12 -1.76
CA GLY A 32 -7.31 2.19 -1.91
C GLY A 32 -8.15 2.10 -0.65
N PHE A 33 -7.51 1.99 0.52
CA PHE A 33 -8.22 1.95 1.80
C PHE A 33 -8.94 3.26 2.11
N ALA A 34 -8.28 4.41 1.92
CA ALA A 34 -8.90 5.73 2.12
C ALA A 34 -10.13 5.93 1.23
N TRP A 35 -10.05 5.50 -0.04
CA TRP A 35 -11.18 5.50 -0.96
C TRP A 35 -12.33 4.65 -0.45
N THR A 36 -12.07 3.40 -0.03
CA THR A 36 -13.11 2.50 0.50
C THR A 36 -13.79 3.07 1.74
N VAL A 37 -13.03 3.65 2.67
CA VAL A 37 -13.57 4.27 3.89
C VAL A 37 -14.44 5.47 3.54
N LEU A 38 -13.94 6.40 2.73
CA LEU A 38 -14.71 7.60 2.37
C LEU A 38 -15.95 7.27 1.55
N TRP A 39 -15.90 6.25 0.71
CA TRP A 39 -17.08 5.75 0.00
C TRP A 39 -18.17 5.26 0.97
N GLY A 40 -17.79 4.56 2.04
CA GLY A 40 -18.70 4.14 3.09
C GLY A 40 -19.25 5.33 3.89
N LEU A 41 -18.40 6.29 4.24
CA LEU A 41 -18.78 7.49 4.98
C LEU A 41 -19.69 8.42 4.18
N ASP A 42 -19.48 8.53 2.87
CA ASP A 42 -20.30 9.32 1.94
C ASP A 42 -21.72 8.74 1.85
N ARG A 43 -21.82 7.41 1.73
CA ARG A 43 -23.09 6.68 1.80
C ARG A 43 -23.82 6.86 3.14
N ALA A 44 -23.07 6.98 4.22
CA ALA A 44 -23.60 7.22 5.56
C ALA A 44 -23.92 8.72 5.83
N GLY A 45 -23.62 9.62 4.89
CA GLY A 45 -23.80 11.07 5.04
C GLY A 45 -22.84 11.73 6.04
N MET A 46 -21.71 11.08 6.37
CA MET A 46 -20.77 11.54 7.39
C MET A 46 -19.58 12.33 6.81
N ALA A 47 -19.12 11.99 5.61
CA ALA A 47 -18.01 12.68 4.96
C ALA A 47 -18.12 12.58 3.44
N THR A 48 -17.76 13.64 2.71
CA THR A 48 -17.88 13.65 1.25
C THR A 48 -16.74 12.89 0.57
N LEU A 49 -17.06 12.05 -0.40
CA LEU A 49 -16.06 11.41 -1.26
C LEU A 49 -15.50 12.40 -2.30
N THR A 50 -14.32 12.95 -2.03
CA THR A 50 -13.59 13.82 -2.97
C THR A 50 -12.14 13.37 -3.11
N ALA A 51 -11.50 13.68 -4.23
CA ALA A 51 -10.08 13.37 -4.45
C ALA A 51 -9.17 13.99 -3.37
N ALA A 52 -9.49 15.20 -2.91
CA ALA A 52 -8.76 15.87 -1.84
C ALA A 52 -8.87 15.12 -0.51
N ASN A 53 -10.07 14.69 -0.12
CA ASN A 53 -10.29 13.93 1.12
C ASN A 53 -9.60 12.57 1.07
N VAL A 54 -9.66 11.88 -0.08
CA VAL A 54 -8.98 10.60 -0.29
C VAL A 54 -7.48 10.78 -0.18
N GLY A 55 -6.91 11.79 -0.84
CA GLY A 55 -5.48 12.08 -0.76
C GLY A 55 -5.02 12.41 0.65
N LEU A 56 -5.79 13.22 1.39
CA LEU A 56 -5.46 13.59 2.76
C LEU A 56 -5.53 12.38 3.71
N LEU A 57 -6.60 11.59 3.66
CA LEU A 57 -6.73 10.39 4.48
C LEU A 57 -5.66 9.34 4.11
N ALA A 58 -5.37 9.16 2.82
CA ALA A 58 -4.32 8.27 2.35
C ALA A 58 -2.95 8.68 2.87
N LEU A 59 -2.62 9.97 2.90
CA LEU A 59 -1.36 10.47 3.46
C LEU A 59 -1.25 10.20 4.96
N VAL A 60 -2.34 10.40 5.71
CA VAL A 60 -2.37 10.09 7.15
C VAL A 60 -2.12 8.60 7.39
N ILE A 61 -2.80 7.73 6.64
CA ILE A 61 -2.65 6.27 6.77
C ILE A 61 -1.26 5.82 6.33
N PHE A 62 -0.76 6.35 5.22
CA PHE A 62 0.59 6.07 4.72
C PHE A 62 1.64 6.38 5.78
N ALA A 63 1.55 7.57 6.38
CA ALA A 63 2.48 8.02 7.41
C ALA A 63 2.35 7.16 8.69
N ALA A 64 1.13 6.82 9.10
CA ALA A 64 0.90 5.92 10.23
C ALA A 64 1.52 4.54 9.99
N THR A 65 1.29 3.93 8.82
CA THR A 65 1.88 2.64 8.44
C THR A 65 3.40 2.72 8.42
N TYR A 66 3.96 3.77 7.83
CA TYR A 66 5.40 4.01 7.80
C TYR A 66 5.98 4.03 9.22
N LEU A 67 5.39 4.83 10.12
CA LEU A 67 5.85 4.94 11.51
C LEU A 67 5.70 3.63 12.30
N VAL A 68 4.61 2.89 12.10
CA VAL A 68 4.38 1.62 12.80
C VAL A 68 5.35 0.53 12.36
N VAL A 69 5.71 0.50 11.07
CA VAL A 69 6.60 -0.51 10.49
C VAL A 69 8.08 -0.18 10.71
N MET A 70 8.46 1.10 10.67
CA MET A 70 9.86 1.54 10.84
C MET A 70 10.28 1.81 12.29
N ARG A 71 9.46 1.41 13.27
CA ARG A 71 9.86 1.36 14.69
C ARG A 71 10.59 0.05 15.00
#